data_AF-A0AAV9GLR4-F1
#
_entry.id   AF-A0AAV9GLR4-F1
#
_cell.length_a   1.000
_cell.length_b   1.000
_cell.length_c   1.000
_cell.angle_alpha   90.00
_cell.angle_beta   90.00
_cell.angle_gamma   90.00
#
_symmetry.space_group_name_H-M   'P 1'
#
loop_
_entity.id
_entity.type
_entity.pdbx_description
1 polymer ?
#
loop_
_entity_poly.entity_id
_entity_poly.type
_entity_poly.pdbx_seq_one_letter_code
_entity_poly.pdbx_strand_id
1 'polypeptide(L)'
;MDTHAVCLVDEIPIGVVDRLLAAAYARSEELAPGSPQDLAVVGMENGEPSRFLGMTPKMVSQQLGPENTLFLILDARSAEDDTALLVARGNHYDIDKEDSNDVETLRIDFSETQCTITTLEVGCGGFPELQSIAGAGEGVLRRSEPKQKGGPAPRKLLRRGSDGEE
;
A
#
# COMPACT_ATOMS: atom_id res chain seq x y z
N MET A 1 14.30 5.53 6.70
CA MET A 1 12.92 5.07 6.53
C MET A 1 12.13 5.84 7.55
N ASP A 2 11.23 6.67 7.05
CA ASP A 2 10.33 7.44 7.88
C ASP A 2 9.22 6.51 8.38
N THR A 3 8.72 6.77 9.59
CA THR A 3 7.66 5.95 10.17
C THR A 3 6.31 6.48 9.71
N HIS A 4 5.48 5.64 9.09
CA HIS A 4 4.17 6.00 8.59
C HIS A 4 3.10 5.90 9.66
N ALA A 5 2.24 6.91 9.73
CA ALA A 5 1.15 6.96 10.68
C ALA A 5 0.03 5.97 10.33
N VAL A 6 -0.46 5.23 11.33
CA VAL A 6 -1.70 4.46 11.31
C VAL A 6 -2.71 5.21 12.17
N CYS A 7 -3.75 5.74 11.54
CA CYS A 7 -4.78 6.56 12.18
C CYS A 7 -6.08 5.75 12.30
N LEU A 8 -6.76 5.86 13.43
CA LEU A 8 -8.02 5.18 13.68
C LEU A 8 -9.17 6.18 13.58
N VAL A 9 -10.01 6.05 12.57
CA VAL A 9 -11.18 6.93 12.40
C VAL A 9 -12.47 6.33 12.94
N ASP A 10 -12.41 5.09 13.41
CA ASP A 10 -13.51 4.36 14.03
C ASP A 10 -13.04 3.66 15.32
N GLU A 11 -13.97 3.04 16.06
CA GLU A 11 -13.68 2.25 17.25
C GLU A 11 -13.08 0.89 16.85
N ILE A 12 -11.80 0.91 16.50
CA ILE A 12 -11.07 -0.28 16.06
C ILE A 12 -10.56 -1.08 17.27
N PRO A 13 -10.91 -2.36 17.41
CA PRO A 13 -10.34 -3.21 18.44
C PRO A 13 -8.82 -3.31 18.31
N ILE A 14 -8.10 -3.31 19.45
CA ILE A 14 -6.63 -3.41 19.45
C ILE A 14 -6.13 -4.66 18.70
N GLY A 15 -6.87 -5.77 18.74
CA GLY A 15 -6.52 -6.97 18.01
C GLY A 15 -6.55 -6.82 16.48
N VAL A 16 -7.25 -5.83 15.93
CA VAL A 16 -7.19 -5.49 14.48
C VAL A 16 -5.90 -4.74 14.17
N VAL A 17 -5.51 -3.81 15.05
CA VAL A 17 -4.24 -3.07 14.94
C VAL A 17 -3.06 -4.03 15.01
N ASP A 18 -3.06 -4.96 15.98
CA ASP A 18 -2.02 -5.98 16.10
C ASP A 18 -1.93 -6.86 14.85
N ARG A 19 -3.07 -7.22 14.25
CA ARG A 19 -3.11 -7.98 12.99
C ARG A 19 -2.51 -7.20 11.83
N LEU A 20 -2.85 -5.92 11.69
CA LEU A 20 -2.24 -5.05 10.67
C LEU A 20 -0.71 -5.05 10.82
N LEU A 21 -0.22 -4.71 12.01
CA LEU A 21 1.20 -4.56 12.27
C LEU A 21 1.95 -5.89 12.05
N ALA A 22 1.39 -7.00 12.54
CA ALA A 22 1.98 -8.33 12.37
C ALA A 22 2.00 -8.77 10.89
N ALA A 23 0.91 -8.58 10.16
CA ALA A 23 0.81 -9.00 8.75
C ALA A 23 1.71 -8.17 7.84
N ALA A 24 1.74 -6.84 8.04
CA ALA A 24 2.61 -5.94 7.29
C ALA A 24 4.10 -6.26 7.54
N TYR A 25 4.48 -6.46 8.81
CA TYR A 25 5.84 -6.81 9.19
C TYR A 25 6.27 -8.18 8.63
N ALA A 26 5.43 -9.21 8.82
CA ALA A 26 5.71 -10.55 8.31
C ALA A 26 5.97 -10.55 6.79
N ARG A 27 5.19 -9.77 6.04
CA ARG A 27 5.39 -9.65 4.59
C ARG A 27 6.68 -8.92 4.24
N SER A 28 7.02 -7.86 4.97
CA SER A 28 8.29 -7.15 4.76
C SER A 28 9.48 -8.08 5.01
N GLU A 29 9.44 -8.87 6.08
CA GLU A 29 10.47 -9.87 6.40
C GLU A 29 10.61 -10.97 5.34
N GLU A 30 9.50 -11.43 4.76
CA GLU A 30 9.53 -12.40 3.66
C GLU A 30 10.23 -11.87 2.40
N LEU A 31 10.05 -10.58 2.08
CA LEU A 31 10.65 -9.97 0.89
C LEU A 31 12.10 -9.55 1.13
N ALA A 32 12.39 -8.99 2.30
CA ALA A 32 13.70 -8.51 2.68
C ALA A 32 13.95 -8.80 4.17
N PRO A 33 14.60 -9.93 4.51
CA PRO A 33 14.87 -10.30 5.90
C PRO A 33 15.68 -9.23 6.64
N GLY A 34 15.27 -8.90 7.87
CA GLY A 34 15.87 -7.84 8.68
C GLY A 34 15.31 -6.44 8.38
N SER A 35 14.16 -6.35 7.73
CA SER A 35 13.46 -5.10 7.52
C SER A 35 12.95 -4.55 8.86
N PRO A 36 13.10 -3.24 9.13
CA PRO A 36 12.46 -2.61 10.28
C PRO A 36 10.93 -2.57 10.11
N GLN A 37 10.21 -2.34 11.20
CA GLN A 37 8.78 -2.05 11.17
C GLN A 37 8.59 -0.54 10.96
N ASP A 38 7.95 -0.16 9.86
CA ASP A 38 7.82 1.25 9.46
C ASP A 38 6.44 1.85 9.71
N LEU A 39 5.58 1.18 10.50
CA LEU A 39 4.23 1.64 10.83
C LEU A 39 4.13 2.01 12.32
N ALA A 40 3.58 3.19 12.62
CA ALA A 40 3.28 3.62 13.99
C ALA A 40 1.83 4.06 14.14
N VAL A 41 1.17 3.55 15.18
CA VAL A 41 -0.20 3.92 15.54
C VAL A 41 -0.19 5.28 16.21
N VAL A 42 -0.99 6.22 15.69
CA VAL A 42 -1.05 7.59 16.19
C VAL A 42 -2.38 7.84 16.88
N GLY A 43 -2.33 8.46 18.06
CA GLY A 43 -3.51 8.97 18.76
C GLY A 43 -4.25 7.95 19.63
N MET A 44 -3.64 6.80 19.96
CA MET A 44 -4.05 5.99 21.12
C MET A 44 -3.16 6.36 22.31
N GLU A 45 -3.56 7.34 23.10
CA GLU A 45 -2.88 7.68 24.35
C GLU A 45 -3.72 7.16 25.53
N ASN A 46 -3.15 6.27 26.32
CA ASN A 46 -3.66 5.83 27.63
C ASN A 46 -5.15 5.42 27.72
N GLY A 47 -5.67 4.72 26.71
CA GLY A 47 -7.06 4.24 26.71
C GLY A 47 -8.10 5.29 26.35
N GLU A 48 -7.65 6.47 25.88
CA GLU A 48 -8.53 7.46 25.28
C GLU A 48 -8.91 7.04 23.84
N PRO A 49 -10.13 7.39 23.40
CA PRO A 49 -10.55 7.19 22.02
C PRO A 49 -9.61 7.92 21.06
N SER A 50 -9.46 7.38 19.84
CA SER A 50 -8.56 7.98 18.87
C SER A 50 -8.92 9.45 18.59
N ARG A 51 -7.90 10.31 18.55
CA ARG A 51 -8.08 11.72 18.17
C ARG A 51 -8.64 11.93 16.76
N PHE A 52 -8.72 10.86 15.95
CA PHE A 52 -9.20 10.90 14.56
C PHE A 52 -10.60 10.32 14.39
N LEU A 53 -11.30 9.96 15.47
CA LEU A 53 -12.65 9.38 15.38
C LEU A 53 -13.61 10.26 14.57
N GLY A 54 -14.31 9.64 13.63
CA GLY A 54 -15.27 10.29 12.73
C GLY A 54 -14.65 11.20 11.67
N MET A 55 -13.32 11.29 11.58
CA MET A 55 -12.65 12.14 10.59
C MET A 55 -12.62 11.48 9.22
N THR A 56 -12.77 12.31 8.18
CA THR A 56 -12.52 11.88 6.80
C THR A 56 -11.02 11.83 6.51
N PRO A 57 -10.56 11.10 5.47
CA PRO A 57 -9.14 11.06 5.10
C PRO A 57 -8.50 12.44 4.88
N LYS A 58 -9.27 13.38 4.33
CA LYS A 58 -8.84 14.78 4.14
C LYS A 58 -8.67 15.54 5.45
N MET A 59 -9.51 15.28 6.46
CA MET A 59 -9.35 15.87 7.79
C MET A 59 -8.17 15.27 8.53
N VAL A 60 -7.96 13.95 8.41
CA VAL A 60 -6.81 13.25 8.99
C VAL A 60 -5.51 13.80 8.40
N SER A 61 -5.42 13.98 7.08
CA SER A 61 -4.20 14.53 6.44
C SER A 61 -3.90 15.96 6.89
N GLN A 62 -4.92 16.79 7.09
CA GLN A 62 -4.77 18.15 7.62
C GLN A 62 -4.25 18.12 9.07
N GLN A 63 -4.77 17.21 9.89
CA GLN A 63 -4.39 17.07 11.30
C GLN A 63 -2.97 16.50 11.48
N LEU A 64 -2.53 15.60 10.59
CA LEU A 64 -1.17 15.04 10.59
C LEU A 64 -0.11 16.04 10.08
N GLY A 65 -0.52 17.04 9.30
CA GLY A 65 0.39 18.05 8.76
C GLY A 65 1.10 17.62 7.46
N PRO A 66 1.89 18.53 6.86
CA PRO A 66 2.46 18.35 5.52
C PRO A 66 3.56 17.29 5.43
N GLU A 67 4.24 16.98 6.53
CA GLU A 67 5.32 15.97 6.58
C GLU A 67 4.79 14.53 6.37
N ASN A 68 3.50 14.30 6.64
CA ASN A 68 2.86 12.98 6.50
C ASN A 68 2.22 12.85 5.12
N THR A 69 3.04 12.66 4.10
CA THR A 69 2.60 12.54 2.70
C THR A 69 1.92 11.20 2.40
N LEU A 70 2.25 10.15 3.16
CA LEU A 70 1.71 8.80 3.03
C LEU A 70 1.39 8.21 4.41
N PHE A 71 0.15 7.77 4.61
CA PHE A 71 -0.32 7.24 5.90
C PHE A 71 -1.50 6.28 5.71
N LEU A 72 -1.85 5.56 6.78
CA LEU A 72 -2.94 4.58 6.78
C LEU A 72 -4.09 5.02 7.67
N ILE A 73 -5.29 4.62 7.28
CA ILE A 73 -6.50 4.76 8.07
C ILE A 73 -7.10 3.37 8.30
N LEU A 74 -7.45 3.10 9.55
CA LEU A 74 -8.34 2.01 9.95
C LEU A 74 -9.73 2.58 10.24
N ASP A 75 -10.71 2.11 9.48
CA ASP A 75 -12.13 2.45 9.61
C ASP A 75 -12.95 1.20 9.96
N ALA A 76 -14.28 1.33 10.13
CA ALA A 76 -15.13 0.19 10.50
C ALA A 76 -14.90 -1.06 9.64
N ARG A 77 -14.67 -0.87 8.32
CA ARG A 77 -14.43 -1.96 7.38
C ARG A 77 -13.14 -2.72 7.69
N SER A 78 -12.12 -2.05 8.21
CA SER A 78 -10.87 -2.69 8.61
C SER A 78 -11.03 -3.77 9.67
N ALA A 79 -12.06 -3.68 10.52
CA ALA A 79 -12.34 -4.72 11.50
C ALA A 79 -13.03 -5.96 10.89
N GLU A 80 -13.63 -5.82 9.70
CA GLU A 80 -14.43 -6.84 9.05
C GLU A 80 -13.63 -7.69 8.05
N ASP A 81 -12.75 -7.04 7.28
CA ASP A 81 -12.09 -7.69 6.13
C ASP A 81 -10.57 -7.60 6.11
N ASP A 82 -9.94 -7.20 7.22
CA ASP A 82 -8.47 -7.07 7.37
C ASP A 82 -7.82 -6.21 6.25
N THR A 83 -8.51 -5.14 5.85
CA THR A 83 -8.00 -4.13 4.91
C THR A 83 -7.84 -2.77 5.57
N ALA A 84 -6.86 -1.98 5.12
CA ALA A 84 -6.63 -0.60 5.55
C ALA A 84 -6.81 0.36 4.36
N LEU A 85 -7.13 1.62 4.64
CA LEU A 85 -7.15 2.66 3.61
C LEU A 85 -5.79 3.36 3.60
N LEU A 86 -4.98 3.10 2.57
CA LEU A 86 -3.76 3.85 2.28
C LEU A 86 -4.15 5.21 1.69
N VAL A 87 -3.55 6.27 2.23
CA VAL A 87 -3.81 7.64 1.82
C VAL A 87 -2.51 8.28 1.37
N ALA A 88 -2.53 8.85 0.17
CA ALA A 88 -1.47 9.69 -0.35
C ALA A 88 -1.97 11.13 -0.45
N ARG A 89 -1.18 12.08 0.06
CA ARG A 89 -1.45 13.49 -0.12
C ARG A 89 -0.90 13.94 -1.47
N GLY A 90 -1.75 14.59 -2.27
CA GLY A 90 -1.47 15.04 -3.63
C GLY A 90 -0.52 16.24 -3.70
N ASN A 91 0.69 16.09 -3.15
CA ASN A 91 1.81 17.02 -3.33
C ASN A 91 3.12 16.30 -3.73
N HIS A 92 3.17 14.97 -3.71
CA HIS A 92 4.43 14.24 -3.94
C HIS A 92 4.67 13.84 -5.41
N TYR A 93 3.62 13.78 -6.24
CA TYR A 93 3.69 13.25 -7.61
C TYR A 93 3.11 14.18 -8.70
N ASP A 94 2.55 15.34 -8.31
CA ASP A 94 1.89 16.29 -9.22
C ASP A 94 2.61 17.64 -9.10
N ILE A 95 3.67 17.85 -9.91
CA ILE A 95 4.53 19.05 -9.87
C ILE A 95 3.74 20.32 -10.26
N ASP A 96 2.59 20.16 -10.93
CA ASP A 96 1.77 21.25 -11.47
C ASP A 96 0.59 21.66 -10.56
N LYS A 97 0.48 21.11 -9.35
CA LYS A 97 -0.59 21.48 -8.40
C LYS A 97 -0.02 22.00 -7.08
N GLU A 98 0.35 23.27 -7.08
CA GLU A 98 0.81 23.99 -5.87
C GLU A 98 -0.23 24.06 -4.73
N ASP A 99 -1.49 23.63 -4.92
CA ASP A 99 -2.55 23.80 -3.93
C ASP A 99 -3.58 22.64 -3.87
N SER A 100 -3.25 21.43 -4.34
CA SER A 100 -4.16 20.30 -4.11
C SER A 100 -3.96 19.72 -2.72
N ASN A 101 -4.69 20.27 -1.74
CA ASN A 101 -4.99 19.60 -0.47
C ASN A 101 -5.88 18.36 -0.66
N ASP A 102 -5.83 17.75 -1.84
CA ASP A 102 -6.55 16.56 -2.19
C ASP A 102 -5.74 15.35 -1.78
N VAL A 103 -6.49 14.32 -1.39
CA VAL A 103 -5.94 13.06 -0.93
C VAL A 103 -6.43 12.00 -1.90
N GLU A 104 -5.51 11.16 -2.33
CA GLU A 104 -5.83 9.94 -3.04
C GLU A 104 -5.90 8.82 -2.03
N THR A 105 -6.86 7.92 -2.22
CA THR A 105 -7.09 6.80 -1.30
C THR A 105 -7.09 5.48 -2.05
N LEU A 106 -6.55 4.44 -1.43
CA LEU A 106 -6.48 3.09 -1.95
C LEU A 106 -6.76 2.11 -0.81
N ARG A 107 -7.75 1.23 -0.97
CA ARG A 107 -7.97 0.15 -0.01
C ARG A 107 -6.95 -0.95 -0.27
N ILE A 108 -6.31 -1.46 0.77
CA ILE A 108 -5.21 -2.43 0.67
C ILE A 108 -5.33 -3.50 1.75
N ASP A 109 -5.01 -4.76 1.44
CA ASP A 109 -4.89 -5.82 2.45
C ASP A 109 -3.76 -5.50 3.44
N PHE A 110 -3.93 -5.89 4.72
CA PHE A 110 -2.92 -5.66 5.75
C PHE A 110 -1.53 -6.17 5.37
N SER A 111 -1.43 -7.34 4.75
CA SER A 111 -0.13 -7.92 4.36
C SER A 111 0.60 -7.10 3.29
N GLU A 112 -0.11 -6.40 2.40
CA GLU A 112 0.52 -5.67 1.30
C GLU A 112 0.91 -4.23 1.68
N THR A 113 0.57 -3.82 2.90
CA THR A 113 0.69 -2.44 3.37
C THR A 113 2.13 -1.92 3.32
N GLN A 114 3.07 -2.54 4.05
CA GLN A 114 4.45 -2.05 4.11
C GLN A 114 5.13 -2.15 2.74
N CYS A 115 4.91 -3.22 1.99
CA CYS A 115 5.50 -3.40 0.65
C CYS A 115 5.03 -2.33 -0.34
N THR A 116 3.75 -1.99 -0.30
CA THR A 116 3.18 -0.95 -1.17
C THR A 116 3.70 0.43 -0.81
N ILE A 117 3.77 0.74 0.49
CA ILE A 117 4.38 1.96 0.99
C ILE A 117 5.82 2.08 0.49
N THR A 118 6.65 1.06 0.71
CA THR A 118 8.04 1.04 0.22
C THR A 118 8.10 1.22 -1.30
N THR A 119 7.20 0.59 -2.07
CA THR A 119 7.14 0.71 -3.53
C THR A 119 6.88 2.15 -3.98
N LEU A 120 5.97 2.85 -3.30
CA LEU A 120 5.66 4.25 -3.57
C LEU A 120 6.84 5.16 -3.20
N GLU A 121 7.49 4.93 -2.06
CA GLU A 121 8.64 5.72 -1.61
C GLU A 121 9.85 5.62 -2.54
N VAL A 122 10.16 4.42 -3.03
CA VAL A 122 11.29 4.22 -3.96
C VAL A 122 10.96 4.62 -5.41
N GLY A 123 9.72 5.03 -5.68
CA GLY A 123 9.27 5.45 -7.01
C GLY A 123 9.10 4.30 -8.00
N CYS A 124 8.90 3.06 -7.53
CA CYS A 124 8.71 1.87 -8.37
C CYS A 124 7.28 1.72 -8.91
N GLY A 125 6.38 2.66 -8.61
CA GLY A 125 5.00 2.70 -9.09
C GLY A 125 4.30 3.97 -8.62
N GLY A 126 3.20 4.33 -9.29
CA GLY A 126 2.39 5.51 -8.95
C GLY A 126 1.08 5.13 -8.25
N PHE A 127 0.54 6.04 -7.43
CA PHE A 127 -0.77 5.84 -6.80
C PHE A 127 -1.90 5.55 -7.80
N PRO A 128 -1.98 6.24 -8.97
CA PRO A 128 -2.98 5.92 -9.99
C PRO A 128 -2.84 4.52 -10.60
N GLU A 129 -1.60 4.01 -10.72
CA GLU A 129 -1.34 2.66 -11.20
C GLU A 129 -1.86 1.62 -10.21
N LEU A 130 -1.58 1.81 -8.92
CA LEU A 130 -2.07 0.92 -7.87
C LEU A 130 -3.60 0.93 -7.75
N GLN A 131 -4.23 2.09 -7.91
CA GLN A 131 -5.69 2.19 -7.99
C GLN A 131 -6.25 1.46 -9.20
N SER A 132 -5.59 1.53 -10.35
CA SER A 132 -5.97 0.77 -11.55
C SER A 132 -5.89 -0.73 -11.31
N ILE A 133 -4.82 -1.22 -10.67
CA ILE A 133 -4.65 -2.62 -10.30
C ILE A 133 -5.77 -3.07 -9.34
N ALA A 134 -6.04 -2.30 -8.28
CA ALA A 134 -7.11 -2.59 -7.34
C ALA A 134 -8.49 -2.57 -8.03
N GLY A 135 -8.73 -1.62 -8.92
CA GLY A 135 -9.96 -1.48 -9.70
C GLY A 135 -10.19 -2.63 -10.69
N ALA A 136 -9.13 -3.26 -11.20
CA ALA A 136 -9.24 -4.48 -12.01
C ALA A 136 -9.59 -5.73 -11.18
N GLY A 137 -9.48 -5.65 -9.86
CA GLY A 137 -9.93 -6.65 -8.89
C GLY A 137 -11.27 -6.27 -8.24
N GLU A 138 -11.31 -6.30 -6.91
CA GLU A 138 -12.51 -5.97 -6.11
C GLU A 138 -12.45 -4.56 -5.50
N GLY A 139 -11.60 -3.68 -6.05
CA GLY A 139 -11.34 -2.35 -5.48
C GLY A 139 -10.44 -2.36 -4.23
N VAL A 140 -9.81 -3.49 -3.93
CA VAL A 140 -8.81 -3.66 -2.88
C VAL A 140 -7.51 -4.10 -3.54
N LEU A 141 -6.41 -3.42 -3.21
CA LEU A 141 -5.08 -3.87 -3.60
C LEU A 141 -4.74 -5.10 -2.77
N ARG A 142 -4.67 -6.23 -3.45
CA ARG A 142 -4.31 -7.52 -2.88
C ARG A 142 -3.09 -8.07 -3.56
N ARG A 143 -2.44 -9.01 -2.89
CA ARG A 143 -1.43 -9.82 -3.53
C ARG A 143 -2.02 -10.49 -4.77
N SER A 144 -1.50 -10.13 -5.92
CA SER A 144 -1.73 -10.95 -7.10
C SER A 144 -0.94 -12.24 -6.92
N GLU A 145 -1.63 -13.38 -6.87
CA GLU A 145 -0.93 -14.65 -7.06
C GLU A 145 -0.13 -14.56 -8.36
N PRO A 146 1.15 -14.95 -8.37
CA PRO A 146 1.93 -14.92 -9.59
C PRO A 146 1.23 -15.84 -10.58
N LYS A 147 0.58 -15.25 -11.60
CA LYS A 147 0.22 -15.99 -12.81
C LYS A 147 1.55 -16.45 -13.39
N GLN A 148 1.96 -17.68 -13.11
CA GLN A 148 3.11 -18.32 -13.76
C GLN A 148 2.82 -18.40 -15.26
N LYS A 149 3.09 -17.32 -15.99
CA LYS A 149 3.21 -17.29 -17.44
C LYS A 149 4.69 -17.27 -17.79
N GLY A 150 5.35 -18.36 -17.43
CA GLY A 150 6.75 -18.61 -17.71
C GLY A 150 6.97 -20.04 -18.17
N GLY A 151 6.10 -20.55 -19.04
CA GLY A 151 6.44 -21.73 -19.82
C GLY A 151 7.65 -21.40 -20.70
N PRO A 152 8.60 -22.33 -20.88
CA PRO A 152 9.79 -22.06 -21.68
C PRO A 152 9.39 -21.52 -23.05
N ALA A 153 10.00 -20.38 -23.43
CA ALA A 153 9.78 -19.79 -24.74
C ALA A 153 9.99 -20.87 -25.82
N PRO A 154 9.06 -21.03 -26.78
CA PRO A 154 9.20 -22.05 -27.82
C PRO A 154 10.51 -21.82 -28.56
N ARG A 155 11.37 -22.84 -28.59
CA ARG A 155 12.66 -22.77 -29.28
C ARG A 155 12.41 -22.51 -30.76
N LYS A 156 12.87 -21.37 -31.28
CA LYS A 156 12.93 -21.13 -32.73
C LYS A 156 13.91 -22.15 -33.33
N LEU A 157 13.39 -23.09 -34.13
CA LEU A 157 14.21 -23.93 -35.00
C LEU A 157 14.83 -23.03 -36.06
N LEU A 158 16.13 -22.74 -35.94
CA LEU A 158 16.90 -22.20 -37.04
C LEU A 158 16.94 -23.27 -38.14
N ARG A 159 16.27 -23.02 -39.27
CA ARG A 159 16.42 -23.85 -40.46
C ARG A 159 17.89 -23.75 -40.90
N ARG A 160 18.62 -24.85 -40.72
CA ARG A 160 19.94 -25.05 -41.30
C ARG A 160 19.77 -25.00 -42.82
N GLY A 161 20.31 -23.98 -43.46
CA GLY A 161 20.39 -23.91 -44.91
C GLY A 161 21.19 -25.09 -45.41
N SER A 162 20.54 -25.93 -46.22
CA SER A 162 21.18 -26.94 -47.04
C SER A 162 21.48 -26.26 -48.38
N ASP A 163 22.59 -25.56 -48.48
CA ASP A 163 23.16 -25.25 -49.79
C ASP A 163 23.98 -26.47 -50.21
N GLY A 164 23.34 -27.29 -51.04
CA GLY A 164 23.95 -28.41 -51.72
C GLY A 164 24.91 -27.89 -52.79
N GLU A 165 26.10 -28.47 -52.79
CA GLU A 165 27.04 -28.46 -53.90
C GLU A 165 26.42 -29.19 -55.11
N GLU A 166 26.41 -28.52 -56.27
CA GLU A 166 26.67 -29.11 -57.59
C GLU A 166 27.32 -28.06 -58.50
#